data_AF-A0A2B7ZLQ9-F1
#
_entry.id   AF-A0A2B7ZLQ9-F1
#
_cell.length_a   1.000
_cell.length_b   1.000
_cell.length_c   1.000
_cell.angle_alpha   90.00
_cell.angle_beta   90.00
_cell.angle_gamma   90.00
#
_symmetry.space_group_name_H-M   'P 1'
#
loop_
_entity.id
_entity.type
_entity.pdbx_description
1 polymer ?
#
loop_
_entity_poly.entity_id
_entity_poly.type
_entity_poly.pdbx_seq_one_letter_code
_entity_poly.pdbx_strand_id
1 'polypeptide(L)'
;MPSSFKAHLWVLRPSSRSACKEILRLKYFNEKDCSVTPLLLHKEKIIQGPNLPIPGGYIVFIVMEKVPGVPLTDFWTYDRPKRDRFREAFRKGMS
;
A
#
# COMPACT_ATOMS: atom_id res chain seq x y z
N MET A 1 16.74 -28.35 1.52
CA MET A 1 16.53 -26.93 1.16
C MET A 1 15.62 -26.87 -0.05
N PRO A 2 14.49 -26.13 -0.07
CA PRO A 2 13.67 -26.08 -1.27
C PRO A 2 14.35 -25.22 -2.35
N SER A 3 14.32 -25.72 -3.59
CA SER A 3 14.96 -25.10 -4.74
C SER A 3 14.39 -23.71 -5.08
N SER A 4 15.24 -22.85 -5.65
CA SER A 4 14.96 -21.47 -6.09
C SER A 4 13.71 -21.33 -6.96
N PHE A 5 13.30 -22.40 -7.64
CA PHE A 5 12.10 -22.43 -8.48
C PHE A 5 10.79 -22.31 -7.68
N LYS A 6 10.74 -22.85 -6.46
CA LYS A 6 9.56 -22.71 -5.58
C LYS A 6 9.40 -21.28 -5.07
N ALA A 7 10.50 -20.57 -4.80
CA ALA A 7 10.46 -19.19 -4.29
C ALA A 7 9.78 -18.22 -5.26
N HIS A 8 9.99 -18.39 -6.56
CA HIS A 8 9.35 -17.56 -7.60
C HIS A 8 7.83 -17.82 -7.70
N LEU A 9 7.40 -19.06 -7.51
CA LEU A 9 5.97 -19.45 -7.51
C LEU A 9 5.22 -19.07 -6.22
N TRP A 10 5.91 -18.94 -5.07
CA TRP A 10 5.29 -18.48 -3.82
C TRP A 10 4.78 -17.02 -3.89
N VAL A 11 5.48 -16.16 -4.63
CA VAL A 11 5.08 -14.77 -4.89
C VAL A 11 3.79 -14.67 -5.72
N LEU A 12 3.46 -15.70 -6.49
CA LEU A 12 2.32 -15.72 -7.43
C LEU A 12 1.04 -16.30 -6.85
N ARG A 13 1.08 -16.90 -5.65
CA ARG A 13 -0.14 -17.39 -4.99
C ARG A 13 -0.99 -16.18 -4.63
N PRO A 14 -2.26 -16.07 -5.05
CA PRO A 14 -2.99 -14.80 -4.98
C PRO A 14 -3.02 -14.31 -3.53
N SER A 15 -2.30 -13.22 -3.25
CA SER A 15 -2.66 -12.32 -2.16
C SER A 15 -4.00 -11.69 -2.49
N SER A 16 -4.59 -10.97 -1.53
CA SER A 16 -5.86 -10.31 -1.76
C SER A 16 -5.70 -9.41 -2.98
N ARG A 17 -6.74 -9.32 -3.81
CA ARG A 17 -6.72 -8.45 -5.00
C ARG A 17 -6.32 -7.02 -4.62
N SER A 18 -6.71 -6.57 -3.43
CA SER A 18 -6.34 -5.27 -2.86
C SER A 18 -4.84 -5.16 -2.59
N ALA A 19 -4.24 -6.11 -1.85
CA ALA A 19 -2.81 -6.08 -1.54
C ALA A 19 -1.95 -6.16 -2.80
N CYS A 20 -2.34 -7.00 -3.78
CA CYS A 20 -1.67 -7.04 -5.09
C CYS A 20 -1.69 -5.68 -5.78
N LYS A 21 -2.87 -5.04 -5.85
CA LYS A 21 -3.02 -3.73 -6.51
C LYS A 21 -2.18 -2.66 -5.83
N GLU A 22 -2.16 -2.64 -4.51
CA GLU A 22 -1.36 -1.67 -3.73
C GLU A 22 0.13 -1.84 -3.98
N ILE A 23 0.64 -3.07 -3.86
CA ILE A 23 2.05 -3.39 -4.14
C ILE A 23 2.43 -3.01 -5.58
N LEU A 24 1.60 -3.35 -6.57
CA LEU A 24 1.89 -3.05 -7.97
C LEU A 24 1.89 -1.54 -8.25
N ARG A 25 0.97 -0.79 -7.65
CA ARG A 25 0.90 0.67 -7.80
C ARG A 25 2.08 1.35 -7.12
N LEU A 26 2.40 0.97 -5.89
CA LEU A 26 3.58 1.50 -5.18
C LEU A 26 4.84 1.22 -6.01
N LYS A 27 5.05 -0.01 -6.50
CA LYS A 27 6.18 -0.31 -7.38
C LYS A 27 6.22 0.60 -8.61
N TYR A 28 5.11 0.71 -9.32
CA TYR A 28 5.02 1.52 -10.53
C TYR A 28 5.40 2.99 -10.27
N PHE A 29 4.85 3.61 -9.23
CA PHE A 29 5.13 5.03 -8.95
C PHE A 29 6.55 5.25 -8.41
N ASN A 30 7.09 4.30 -7.66
CA ASN A 30 8.49 4.32 -7.22
C ASN A 30 9.46 4.21 -8.40
N GLU A 31 9.18 3.36 -9.40
CA GLU A 31 9.95 3.25 -10.65
C GLU A 31 9.86 4.51 -11.53
N LYS A 32 8.89 5.40 -11.26
CA LYS A 32 8.70 6.68 -11.95
C LYS A 32 9.21 7.88 -11.14
N ASP A 33 9.92 7.63 -10.04
CA ASP A 33 10.41 8.66 -9.12
C ASP A 33 9.29 9.64 -8.68
N CYS A 34 8.07 9.12 -8.49
CA CYS A 34 6.92 9.93 -8.11
C CYS A 34 7.09 10.43 -6.67
N SER A 35 7.34 11.73 -6.52
CA SER A 35 7.61 12.37 -5.21
C SER A 35 6.41 12.43 -4.26
N VAL A 36 5.21 12.07 -4.73
CA VAL A 36 3.96 12.13 -3.95
C VAL A 36 3.41 10.76 -3.57
N THR A 37 4.19 9.69 -3.75
CA THR A 37 3.84 8.35 -3.29
C THR A 37 4.91 7.79 -2.35
N PRO A 38 4.54 7.04 -1.30
CA PRO A 38 5.51 6.43 -0.41
C PRO A 38 6.44 5.43 -1.12
N LEU A 39 7.71 5.39 -0.69
CA LEU A 39 8.63 4.33 -1.10
C LEU A 39 8.16 2.96 -0.60
N LEU A 40 8.07 1.97 -1.48
CA LEU A 40 7.91 0.56 -1.09
C LEU A 40 9.25 0.01 -0.62
N LEU A 41 9.39 -0.20 0.69
CA LEU A 41 10.63 -0.69 1.30
C LEU A 41 10.70 -2.22 1.29
N HIS A 42 9.59 -2.88 1.64
CA HIS A 42 9.53 -4.34 1.67
C HIS A 42 8.10 -4.86 1.51
N LYS A 43 7.97 -6.11 1.10
CA LYS A 43 6.71 -6.84 1.12
C LYS A 43 6.95 -8.30 1.51
N GLU A 44 6.09 -8.82 2.37
CA GLU A 44 6.16 -10.21 2.79
C GLU A 44 4.77 -10.84 2.80
N LYS A 45 4.71 -12.13 2.46
CA LYS A 45 3.51 -12.94 2.60
C LYS A 45 3.84 -14.16 3.45
N ILE A 46 3.11 -14.32 4.55
CA ILE A 46 3.24 -15.49 5.43
C ILE A 46 1.96 -16.32 5.37
N ILE A 47 2.10 -17.65 5.42
CA ILE A 47 0.98 -18.56 5.62
C ILE A 47 0.77 -18.73 7.11
N GLN A 48 -0.50 -18.67 7.53
CA GLN A 48 -0.87 -18.77 8.93
C GLN A 48 -0.80 -20.23 9.40
N GLY A 49 -0.06 -20.47 10.48
CA GLY A 49 0.03 -21.77 11.13
C GLY A 49 -1.26 -22.14 11.90
N PRO A 50 -1.29 -23.33 12.53
CA PRO A 50 -2.48 -23.87 13.19
C PRO A 50 -2.96 -23.05 14.39
N ASN A 51 -2.09 -22.27 15.02
CA ASN A 51 -2.40 -21.49 16.21
C ASN A 51 -2.73 -20.01 15.91
N LEU A 52 -2.86 -19.64 14.64
CA LEU A 52 -3.22 -18.29 14.21
C LEU A 52 -4.71 -18.21 13.85
N PRO A 53 -5.32 -17.01 13.81
CA PRO A 53 -6.76 -16.86 13.66
C PRO A 53 -7.35 -17.51 12.39
N ILE A 54 -6.57 -17.66 11.33
CA ILE A 54 -7.01 -18.27 10.07
C ILE A 54 -5.99 -19.32 9.61
N PRO A 55 -5.97 -20.54 10.16
CA PRO A 55 -5.04 -21.60 9.76
C PRO A 55 -5.09 -21.89 8.25
N GLY A 56 -3.93 -21.95 7.60
CA GLY A 56 -3.81 -22.11 6.14
C GLY A 56 -4.16 -20.86 5.32
N GLY A 57 -4.71 -19.83 5.97
CA GLY A 57 -4.83 -18.48 5.42
C GLY A 57 -3.47 -17.79 5.27
N TYR A 58 -3.46 -16.51 4.92
CA TYR A 58 -2.23 -15.75 4.77
C TYR A 58 -2.34 -14.37 5.42
N ILE A 59 -1.18 -13.77 5.72
CA ILE A 59 -1.04 -12.36 6.11
C ILE A 59 -0.06 -11.74 5.10
N VAL A 60 -0.37 -10.54 4.62
CA VAL A 60 0.53 -9.76 3.77
C VAL A 60 1.00 -8.55 4.56
N PHE A 61 2.30 -8.38 4.67
CA PHE A 61 2.92 -7.18 5.19
C PHE A 61 3.41 -6.32 4.02
N ILE A 62 3.06 -5.05 4.05
CA ILE A 62 3.59 -4.02 3.15
C ILE A 62 4.32 -3.03 4.04
N VAL A 63 5.62 -2.91 3.86
CA VAL A 63 6.45 -1.93 4.57
C VAL A 63 6.75 -0.82 3.58
N MET A 64 6.32 0.39 3.95
CA MET A 64 6.49 1.58 3.13
C MET A 64 6.98 2.75 3.97
N GLU A 65 7.56 3.73 3.29
CA GLU A 65 7.96 5.00 3.89
C GLU A 65 6.79 5.65 4.64
N LYS A 66 7.08 6.20 5.82
CA LYS A 66 6.14 7.05 6.55
C LYS A 66 6.24 8.48 6.03
N VAL A 67 5.33 8.86 5.15
CA VAL A 67 5.29 10.21 4.59
C VAL A 67 4.84 11.24 5.64
N PRO A 68 5.41 12.46 5.63
CA PRO A 68 4.93 13.56 6.45
C PRO A 68 3.58 14.03 5.90
N GLY A 69 2.54 14.00 6.72
CA GLY A 69 1.21 14.44 6.30
C GLY A 69 0.18 14.29 7.42
N VAL A 70 -0.96 14.95 7.23
CA VAL A 70 -2.11 14.83 8.13
C VAL A 70 -3.24 14.18 7.35
N PRO A 71 -3.80 13.06 7.84
CA PRO A 71 -4.95 12.45 7.18
C PRO A 71 -6.14 13.42 7.20
N LEU A 72 -6.83 13.53 6.08
CA LEU A 72 -8.04 14.36 5.96
C LEU A 72 -9.30 13.60 6.41
N THR A 73 -9.19 12.73 7.43
CA THR A 73 -10.32 11.94 7.95
C THR A 73 -11.46 12.83 8.44
N ASP A 74 -11.11 13.97 9.04
CA ASP A 74 -12.09 14.92 9.60
C ASP A 74 -12.42 16.05 8.64
N PHE A 75 -12.24 15.83 7.32
CA PHE A 75 -12.39 16.89 6.31
C PHE A 75 -13.67 17.72 6.47
N TRP A 76 -14.79 17.09 6.85
CA TRP A 76 -16.09 17.73 6.98
C TRP A 76 -16.25 18.62 8.23
N THR A 77 -15.40 18.45 9.24
CA THR A 77 -15.43 19.26 10.48
C THR A 77 -14.76 20.62 10.29
N TYR A 78 -13.91 20.75 9.28
CA TYR A 78 -13.25 22.01 8.95
C TYR A 78 -14.22 23.04 8.39
N ASP A 79 -13.92 24.31 8.65
CA ASP A 79 -14.65 25.43 8.08
C ASP A 79 -14.63 25.41 6.54
N ARG A 80 -15.57 26.14 5.92
CA ARG A 80 -15.66 26.17 4.47
C ARG A 80 -14.37 26.68 3.79
N PRO A 81 -13.74 27.78 4.26
CA PRO A 81 -12.51 28.28 3.66
C PRO A 81 -11.37 27.25 3.64
N LYS A 82 -11.14 26.51 4.73
CA LYS A 82 -10.09 25.48 4.80
C LYS A 82 -10.37 24.31 3.85
N ARG A 83 -11.63 23.85 3.79
CA ARG A 83 -12.04 22.80 2.84
C ARG A 83 -11.83 23.22 1.39
N ASP A 84 -12.12 24.47 1.06
CA ASP A 84 -11.95 24.98 -0.30
C ASP A 84 -10.47 25.09 -0.69
N ARG A 85 -9.58 25.44 0.24
CA ARG A 85 -8.13 25.38 0.01
C ARG A 85 -7.65 23.97 -0.33
N PHE A 86 -8.13 22.94 0.38
CA PHE A 86 -7.78 21.56 0.06
C PHE A 86 -8.29 21.16 -1.32
N ARG A 87 -9.56 21.43 -1.64
CA ARG A 87 -10.13 21.14 -2.97
C ARG A 87 -9.32 21.80 -4.08
N GLU A 88 -8.91 23.04 -3.88
CA GLU A 88 -8.11 23.77 -4.85
C GLU A 88 -6.72 23.17 -5.03
N ALA A 89 -6.06 22.75 -3.95
CA ALA A 89 -4.80 22.02 -4.04
C ALA A 89 -4.93 20.70 -4.82
N PHE A 90 -6.01 19.94 -4.60
CA PHE A 90 -6.29 18.73 -5.38
C PHE A 90 -6.54 19.03 -6.86
N ARG A 91 -7.30 20.08 -7.20
CA ARG A 91 -7.53 20.47 -8.60
C ARG A 91 -6.23 20.78 -9.33
N LYS A 92 -5.35 21.58 -8.72
CA LYS A 92 -4.04 21.94 -9.27
C LYS A 92 -3.13 20.74 -9.49
N GLY A 93 -3.23 19.71 -8.66
CA GLY A 93 -2.46 18.48 -8.83
C GLY A 93 -2.99 17.54 -9.92
N MET A 94 -4.18 17.80 -10.47
CA MET A 94 -4.82 16.99 -11.52
C MET A 94 -4.81 17.66 -12.90
N SER A 95 -4.44 18.93 -12.99
CA SER A 95 -4.29 19.71 -14.22
C SER A 95 -2.87 19.62 -14.76
#